data_AF-D2YVH3-F1
#
_entry.id   AF-D2YVH3-F1
#
_cell.length_a   1.000
_cell.length_b   1.000
_cell.length_c   1.000
_cell.angle_alpha   90.00
_cell.angle_beta   90.00
_cell.angle_gamma   90.00
#
_symmetry.space_group_name_H-M   'P 1'
#
loop_
_entity.id
_entity.type
_entity.pdbx_description
1 polymer ?
#
loop_
_entity_poly.entity_id
_entity_poly.type
_entity_poly.pdbx_seq_one_letter_code
_entity_poly.pdbx_strand_id
1 'polypeptide(L)'
;MVGILVFIIILVGLGFKLEMLFYLLMLELFFLILVLFVGVYGVGVWYGFIMLSLAACEAVIGVGFLIYMKMLNLSLVYKGKDVSESLINIY
;
A
#
# COMPACT_ATOMS: atom_id res chain seq x y z
N MET A 1 8.68 -6.41 -22.75
CA MET A 1 7.30 -6.80 -23.11
C MET A 1 6.46 -7.22 -21.91
N VAL A 2 6.93 -8.12 -21.04
CA VAL A 2 6.15 -8.59 -19.86
C VAL A 2 5.70 -7.45 -18.94
N GLY A 3 6.57 -6.50 -18.57
CA GLY A 3 6.20 -5.38 -17.68
C GLY A 3 5.10 -4.46 -18.22
N ILE A 4 5.00 -4.30 -19.54
CA ILE A 4 3.96 -3.47 -20.18
C ILE A 4 2.60 -4.16 -20.09
N LEU A 5 2.54 -5.48 -20.24
CA LEU A 5 1.31 -6.25 -20.07
C LEU A 5 0.80 -6.16 -18.63
N VAL A 6 1.70 -6.29 -17.64
CA VAL A 6 1.33 -6.16 -16.22
C VAL A 6 0.82 -4.75 -15.92
N PHE A 7 1.45 -3.71 -16.47
CA PHE A 7 1.01 -2.32 -16.34
C PHE A 7 -0.42 -2.09 -16.85
N ILE A 8 -0.77 -2.66 -18.01
CA ILE A 8 -2.12 -2.55 -18.59
C ILE A 8 -3.15 -3.28 -17.71
N ILE A 9 -2.82 -4.45 -17.17
CA ILE A 9 -3.71 -5.21 -16.29
C ILE A 9 -4.04 -4.42 -15.01
N ILE A 10 -3.05 -3.75 -14.41
CA ILE A 10 -3.25 -2.94 -13.20
C ILE A 10 -4.12 -1.71 -13.50
N LEU A 11 -3.91 -1.04 -14.64
CA LEU A 11 -4.74 0.08 -15.08
C LEU A 11 -6.21 -0.33 -15.28
N VAL A 12 -6.45 -1.50 -15.88
CA VAL A 12 -7.80 -2.05 -16.03
C VAL A 12 -8.40 -2.41 -14.66
N GLY A 13 -7.59 -2.97 -13.76
CA GLY A 13 -7.99 -3.32 -12.39
C GLY A 13 -8.41 -2.12 -11.55
N LEU A 14 -7.77 -0.96 -11.72
CA LEU A 14 -8.09 0.29 -11.02
C LEU A 14 -9.50 0.84 -11.35
N GLY A 15 -10.09 0.45 -12.48
CA GLY A 15 -11.44 0.88 -12.89
C GLY A 15 -12.59 0.11 -12.24
N PHE A 16 -12.32 -0.99 -11.53
CA PHE A 16 -13.35 -1.79 -10.87
C PHE A 16 -13.68 -1.26 -9.49
N LYS A 17 -14.94 -1.47 -9.05
CA LYS A 17 -15.37 -1.24 -7.66
C LYS A 17 -14.73 -2.28 -6.72
N LEU A 18 -13.44 -2.14 -6.49
CA LEU A 18 -12.69 -2.91 -5.50
C LEU A 18 -12.80 -2.23 -4.14
N GLU A 19 -12.59 -3.00 -3.07
CA GLU A 19 -12.42 -2.43 -1.74
C GLU A 19 -11.24 -1.45 -1.73
N MET A 20 -11.36 -0.34 -1.00
CA MET A 20 -10.32 0.70 -0.95
C MET A 20 -8.94 0.15 -0.57
N LEU A 21 -8.88 -0.91 0.24
CA LEU A 21 -7.62 -1.59 0.58
C LEU A 21 -6.99 -2.29 -0.64
N PHE A 22 -7.79 -2.96 -1.46
CA PHE A 22 -7.33 -3.56 -2.71
C PHE A 22 -6.88 -2.50 -3.72
N TYR A 23 -7.55 -1.34 -3.74
CA TYR A 23 -7.14 -0.21 -4.58
C TYR A 23 -5.75 0.31 -4.19
N LEU A 24 -5.51 0.53 -2.90
CA LEU A 24 -4.21 0.93 -2.35
C LEU A 24 -3.12 -0.10 -2.69
N LEU A 25 -3.42 -1.39 -2.57
CA LEU A 25 -2.47 -2.45 -2.88
C LEU A 25 -2.11 -2.50 -4.38
N MET A 26 -3.10 -2.30 -5.26
CA MET A 26 -2.87 -2.21 -6.70
C MET A 26 -2.01 -0.99 -7.07
N LEU A 27 -2.21 0.12 -6.38
CA LEU A 27 -1.46 1.36 -6.61
C LEU A 27 0.01 1.21 -6.19
N GLU A 28 0.30 0.48 -5.11
CA GLU A 28 1.69 0.19 -4.75
C GLU A 28 2.37 -0.77 -5.74
N LEU A 29 1.64 -1.77 -6.22
CA LEU A 29 2.16 -2.69 -7.22
C LEU A 29 2.49 -1.97 -8.53
N PHE A 30 1.74 -0.92 -8.85
CA PHE A 30 2.01 -0.03 -9.98
C PHE A 30 3.31 0.77 -9.80
N PHE A 31 3.52 1.41 -8.64
CA PHE A 31 4.75 2.14 -8.35
C PHE A 31 5.98 1.22 -8.36
N LEU A 32 5.87 0.01 -7.80
CA LEU A 32 6.92 -0.99 -7.84
C LEU A 32 7.36 -1.32 -9.28
N ILE A 33 6.39 -1.55 -10.17
CA ILE A 33 6.69 -1.87 -11.58
C ILE A 33 7.33 -0.68 -12.29
N LEU A 34 6.87 0.54 -12.02
CA LEU A 34 7.50 1.75 -12.55
C LEU A 34 8.95 1.89 -12.10
N VAL A 35 9.24 1.62 -10.82
CA VAL A 35 10.61 1.67 -10.29
C VAL A 35 11.49 0.60 -10.94
N LEU A 36 10.98 -0.62 -11.10
CA LEU A 36 11.70 -1.69 -11.82
C LEU A 36 11.94 -1.30 -13.29
N PHE A 37 10.97 -0.66 -13.94
CA PHE A 37 11.12 -0.17 -15.31
C PHE A 37 12.21 0.91 -15.37
N VAL A 38 12.12 1.95 -14.54
CA VAL A 38 13.14 3.01 -14.42
C VAL A 38 14.54 2.43 -14.19
N GLY A 39 14.66 1.43 -13.31
CA GLY A 39 15.91 0.73 -13.04
C GLY A 39 16.47 -0.02 -14.24
N VAL A 40 15.61 -0.73 -15.00
CA VAL A 40 16.02 -1.47 -16.22
C VAL A 40 16.42 -0.52 -17.35
N TYR A 41 15.71 0.60 -17.52
CA TYR A 41 16.00 1.58 -18.58
C TYR A 41 17.09 2.59 -18.19
N GLY A 42 17.71 2.44 -17.01
CA GLY A 42 18.86 3.22 -16.58
C GLY A 42 18.55 4.70 -16.33
N VAL A 43 17.28 5.06 -16.14
CA VAL A 43 16.86 6.42 -15.84
C VAL A 43 17.23 6.69 -14.38
N GLY A 44 18.47 7.10 -14.14
CA GLY A 44 19.07 7.56 -12.88
C GLY A 44 18.48 6.98 -11.59
N VAL A 45 19.27 6.20 -10.85
CA VAL A 45 18.90 5.58 -9.56
C VAL A 45 18.14 6.54 -8.61
N TRP A 46 18.50 7.82 -8.61
CA TRP A 46 17.84 8.90 -7.88
C TRP A 46 16.33 9.05 -8.18
N TYR A 47 15.91 8.86 -9.42
CA TYR A 47 14.50 8.93 -9.83
C TYR A 47 13.68 7.79 -9.20
N GLY A 48 14.26 6.59 -9.11
CA GLY A 48 13.64 5.46 -8.40
C GLY A 48 13.44 5.75 -6.91
N PHE A 49 14.42 6.37 -6.26
CA PHE A 49 14.31 6.76 -4.85
C PHE A 49 13.21 7.80 -4.62
N ILE A 50 13.08 8.80 -5.50
CA ILE A 50 12.01 9.81 -5.41
C ILE A 50 10.64 9.14 -5.57
N MET A 51 10.49 8.24 -6.55
CA MET A 51 9.26 7.48 -6.78
C MET A 51 8.87 6.63 -5.57
N LEU A 52 9.82 5.90 -4.97
CA LEU A 52 9.58 5.11 -3.76
C LEU A 52 9.16 5.98 -2.57
N SER A 53 9.75 7.17 -2.44
CA SER A 53 9.42 8.11 -1.37
C SER A 53 7.98 8.61 -1.50
N LEU A 54 7.57 8.97 -2.73
CA LEU A 54 6.20 9.40 -3.01
C LEU A 54 5.17 8.28 -2.81
N ALA A 55 5.51 7.06 -3.22
CA ALA A 55 4.66 5.88 -3.00
C ALA A 55 4.43 5.63 -1.51
N ALA A 56 5.49 5.66 -0.70
CA ALA A 56 5.38 5.51 0.75
C ALA A 56 4.52 6.61 1.39
N CYS A 57 4.65 7.88 0.94
CA CYS A 57 3.79 8.97 1.41
C CYS A 57 2.31 8.75 1.07
N GLU A 58 2.02 8.30 -0.15
CA GLU A 58 0.66 7.99 -0.59
C GLU A 58 0.05 6.86 0.23
N ALA A 59 0.80 5.77 0.47
CA ALA A 59 0.35 4.66 1.28
C ALA A 59 0.00 5.07 2.72
N VAL A 60 0.81 5.92 3.36
CA VAL A 60 0.54 6.43 4.71
C VAL A 60 -0.75 7.26 4.73
N ILE A 61 -0.96 8.13 3.74
CA ILE A 61 -2.17 8.94 3.63
C ILE A 61 -3.40 8.05 3.38
N GLY A 62 -3.30 7.08 2.48
CA GLY A 62 -4.40 6.19 2.13
C GLY A 62 -4.79 5.25 3.29
N VAL A 63 -3.82 4.70 4.02
CA VAL A 63 -4.09 3.91 5.24
C VAL A 63 -4.67 4.80 6.35
N GLY A 64 -4.14 6.01 6.53
CA GLY A 64 -4.71 7.00 7.47
C GLY A 64 -6.17 7.31 7.17
N PHE A 65 -6.51 7.48 5.89
CA PHE A 65 -7.89 7.69 5.43
C PHE A 65 -8.78 6.45 5.66
N LEU A 66 -8.27 5.23 5.42
CA LEU A 66 -8.99 3.98 5.71
C LEU A 66 -9.33 3.81 7.19
N ILE A 67 -8.40 4.18 8.08
CA ILE A 67 -8.61 4.17 9.53
C ILE A 67 -9.67 5.21 9.93
N TYR A 68 -9.58 6.43 9.37
CA TYR A 68 -10.56 7.49 9.63
C TYR A 68 -11.99 7.09 9.22
N MET A 69 -12.12 6.44 8.06
CA MET A 69 -13.42 5.99 7.53
C MET A 69 -13.97 4.73 8.21
N LYS A 70 -13.32 4.22 9.28
CA LYS A 70 -13.70 2.99 10.03
C LYS A 70 -13.88 1.72 9.18
N MET A 71 -13.33 1.68 7.97
CA MET A 71 -13.39 0.49 7.11
C MET A 71 -12.43 -0.60 7.57
N LEU A 72 -11.29 -0.23 8.17
CA LEU A 72 -10.42 -1.16 8.87
C LEU A 72 -11.01 -1.46 10.24
N ASN A 73 -11.65 -2.62 10.34
CA ASN A 73 -12.27 -3.15 11.55
C ASN A 73 -11.25 -3.11 12.71
N LEU A 74 -11.44 -2.17 13.64
CA LEU A 74 -10.62 -1.93 14.84
C LEU A 74 -10.51 -3.15 15.78
N SER A 75 -11.13 -4.29 15.45
CA SER A 75 -11.15 -5.50 16.27
C SER A 75 -9.78 -6.16 16.42
N LEU A 76 -8.84 -5.98 15.47
CA LEU A 76 -7.47 -6.48 15.61
C LEU A 76 -6.59 -5.58 16.50
N VAL A 77 -6.83 -4.27 16.48
CA VAL A 77 -6.07 -3.30 17.30
C VAL A 77 -6.48 -3.36 18.77
N TYR A 78 -7.78 -3.49 19.06
CA TYR A 78 -8.25 -3.62 20.44
C TYR A 78 -7.90 -4.97 21.07
N LYS A 79 -7.98 -6.07 20.32
CA LYS A 79 -7.66 -7.41 20.85
C LYS A 79 -6.22 -7.55 21.33
N GLY A 80 -5.26 -6.79 20.77
CA GLY A 80 -3.89 -6.74 21.28
C GLY A 80 -3.76 -5.94 22.59
N LYS A 81 -4.56 -4.88 22.76
CA LYS A 81 -4.52 -4.02 23.96
C LYS A 81 -5.16 -4.70 25.17
N ASP A 82 -6.28 -5.41 24.97
CA ASP A 82 -6.99 -6.13 26.04
C ASP A 82 -6.18 -7.31 26.62
N VAL A 83 -5.32 -7.94 25.80
CA VAL A 83 -4.41 -9.00 26.26
C VAL A 83 -3.26 -8.43 27.10
N SER A 84 -2.80 -7.21 26.83
CA SER A 84 -1.75 -6.57 27.63
C SER A 84 -2.25 -6.13 29.01
N GLU A 85 -3.49 -5.60 29.11
CA GLU A 85 -4.07 -5.19 30.40
C GLU A 85 -4.41 -6.39 31.29
N SER A 86 -4.84 -7.50 30.70
CA SER A 86 -5.10 -8.74 31.45
C SER A 86 -3.83 -9.40 32.00
N LEU A 87 -2.67 -9.25 31.35
CA LEU A 87 -1.40 -9.76 31.86
C LEU A 87 -0.82 -8.91 33.00
N ILE A 88 -1.08 -7.59 33.02
CA ILE A 88 -0.61 -6.70 34.10
C ILE A 88 -1.38 -6.94 35.40
N ASN A 89 -2.65 -7.38 35.33
CA ASN A 89 -3.49 -7.58 36.51
C ASN A 89 -3.34 -8.98 37.17
N ILE A 90 -2.41 -9.81 36.67
CA ILE A 90 -2.11 -11.15 37.20
C ILE A 90 -0.76 -11.16 37.97
N TYR A 91 0.07 -10.11 37.84
CA TYR A 91 1.31 -9.90 38.60
C TYR A 91 1.12 -8.84 39.69
#